data_AF-A0A530L6N6-F1
#
_entry.id   AF-A0A530L6N6-F1
#
_cell.length_a   1.000
_cell.length_b   1.000
_cell.length_c   1.000
_cell.angle_alpha   90.00
_cell.angle_beta   90.00
_cell.angle_gamma   90.00
#
_symmetry.space_group_name_H-M   'P 1'
#
loop_
_entity.id
_entity.type
_entity.pdbx_description
1 polymer ?
#
loop_
_entity_poly.entity_id
_entity_poly.type
_entity_poly.pdbx_seq_one_letter_code
_entity_poly.pdbx_strand_id
1 'polypeptide(L)' 'MSVIRALQGADLPAVANMFQRVLLKERTEAPASLVEYMKRFYLDAPGCGDDLRSLVHVNNAGRVSGFVGGHVLPMT' A
#
# COMPACT_ATOMS: atom_id res chain seq x y z
N MET A 1 10.50 -18.35 -0.99
CA MET A 1 9.05 -18.43 -0.81
C MET A 1 8.51 -17.02 -0.79
N SER A 2 7.41 -16.76 -1.50
CA SER A 2 6.74 -15.47 -1.39
C SER A 2 5.90 -15.43 -0.12
N VAL A 3 5.57 -14.24 0.34
CA VAL A 3 4.80 -14.04 1.57
C VAL A 3 3.77 -12.93 1.39
N ILE A 4 2.59 -13.13 1.96
CA ILE A 4 1.59 -12.07 2.14
C ILE A 4 1.71 -11.61 3.59
N ARG A 5 1.89 -10.30 3.80
CA ARG A 5 1.99 -9.70 5.13
C ARG A 5 1.35 -8.33 5.17
N ALA A 6 1.15 -7.82 6.38
CA ALA A 6 0.70 -6.44 6.58
C ALA A 6 1.66 -5.44 5.91
N LEU A 7 1.06 -4.40 5.32
CA LEU A 7 1.75 -3.24 4.79
C LEU A 7 2.57 -2.56 5.89
N GLN A 8 3.80 -2.18 5.56
CA GLN A 8 4.66 -1.38 6.42
C GLN A 8 5.08 -0.10 5.71
N GLY A 9 5.53 0.90 6.47
CA GLY A 9 5.97 2.18 5.90
C GLY A 9 7.06 2.03 4.83
N ALA A 10 7.96 1.05 5.00
CA ALA A 10 9.01 0.76 4.03
C ALA A 10 8.50 0.25 2.66
N ASP A 11 7.27 -0.27 2.60
CA ASP A 11 6.67 -0.75 1.35
C ASP A 11 6.02 0.36 0.53
N LEU A 12 5.70 1.51 1.15
CA LEU A 12 4.91 2.57 0.54
C LEU A 12 5.49 3.10 -0.78
N PRO A 13 6.81 3.31 -0.94
CA PRO A 13 7.36 3.72 -2.22
C PRO A 13 7.09 2.70 -3.34
N ALA A 14 7.18 1.40 -3.04
CA ALA A 14 6.92 0.34 -4.01
C ALA A 14 5.43 0.25 -4.37
N VAL A 15 4.54 0.42 -3.38
CA VAL A 15 3.09 0.46 -3.58
C VAL A 15 2.67 1.69 -4.39
N ALA A 16 3.21 2.87 -4.09
CA ALA A 16 2.92 4.11 -4.82
C ALA A 16 3.34 4.01 -6.29
N ASN A 17 4.54 3.48 -6.55
CA ASN A 17 5.01 3.22 -7.91
C ASN A 17 4.13 2.20 -8.66
N MET A 18 3.64 1.17 -7.95
CA MET A 18 2.71 0.21 -8.52
C MET A 18 1.37 0.86 -8.85
N PHE A 19 0.82 1.67 -7.96
CA PHE A 19 -0.43 2.41 -8.16
C PHE A 19 -0.33 3.34 -9.37
N GLN A 20 0.75 4.13 -9.46
CA GLN A 20 0.99 5.05 -10.58
C GLN A 20 1.04 4.29 -11.91
N ARG A 21 1.79 3.18 -11.98
CA ARG A 21 1.91 2.37 -13.19
C ARG A 21 0.63 1.64 -13.58
N VAL A 22 -0.06 1.05 -12.61
CA VAL A 22 -1.18 0.12 -12.86
C VAL A 22 -2.49 0.88 -13.04
N LEU A 23 -2.76 1.88 -12.21
CA LEU A 23 -4.05 2.59 -12.18
C LEU A 23 -3.98 3.92 -12.92
N LEU A 24 -2.94 4.73 -12.70
CA LEU A 24 -2.79 6.02 -13.39
C LEU A 24 -2.18 5.90 -14.79
N LYS A 25 -1.62 4.72 -15.14
CA LYS A 25 -0.93 4.44 -16.42
C LYS A 25 0.29 5.34 -16.69
N GLU A 26 0.78 6.02 -15.66
CA GLU A 26 2.00 6.81 -15.71
C GLU A 26 3.21 5.90 -15.46
N ARG A 27 4.28 6.07 -16.24
CA ARG A 27 5.52 5.25 -16.11
C ARG A 27 6.65 5.97 -15.37
N THR A 28 6.36 7.15 -14.84
CA THR A 28 7.28 7.91 -13.98
C THR A 28 7.38 7.27 -12.60
N GLU A 29 8.33 7.78 -11.81
CA GLU A 29 8.36 7.46 -10.38
C GLU A 29 7.26 8.20 -9.65
N ALA A 30 6.62 7.52 -8.69
CA ALA A 30 5.58 8.10 -7.87
C ALA A 30 6.12 9.31 -7.10
N PRO A 31 5.43 10.46 -7.12
CA PRO A 31 5.87 11.62 -6.37
C PRO A 31 5.82 11.36 -4.86
N ALA A 32 6.70 12.00 -4.10
CA ALA A 32 6.73 11.88 -2.65
C ALA A 32 5.38 12.21 -1.99
N SER A 33 4.62 13.14 -2.57
CA SER A 33 3.27 13.48 -2.10
C SER A 33 2.29 12.30 -2.17
N LEU A 34 2.43 11.40 -3.14
CA LEU A 34 1.61 10.19 -3.26
C LEU A 34 1.99 9.17 -2.17
N VAL A 35 3.28 9.01 -1.89
CA VAL A 35 3.78 8.15 -0.80
C VAL A 35 3.23 8.64 0.55
N GLU A 36 3.33 9.94 0.82
CA GLU A 36 2.81 10.55 2.04
C GLU A 36 1.28 10.51 2.14
N TYR A 37 0.57 10.57 1.02
CA TYR A 37 -0.87 10.35 0.99
C TYR A 37 -1.23 8.92 1.39
N MET A 38 -0.56 7.93 0.79
CA MET A 38 -0.81 6.52 1.08
C MET A 38 -0.47 6.15 2.53
N LYS A 39 0.59 6.73 3.09
CA LYS A 39 0.94 6.56 4.52
C LYS A 39 -0.22 7.00 5.42
N ARG A 40 -0.67 8.24 5.22
CA ARG A 40 -1.78 8.82 5.99
C ARG A 40 -3.06 8.01 5.87
N PHE A 41 -3.34 7.48 4.69
CA PHE A 41 -4.58 6.76 4.41
C PHE A 41 -4.59 5.31 4.90
N TYR A 42 -3.48 4.57 4.75
CA TYR A 42 -3.43 3.12 5.02
C TYR A 42 -2.76 2.74 6.35
N LEU A 43 -1.97 3.64 6.95
CA LEU A 43 -1.23 3.35 8.19
C LEU A 43 -1.62 4.28 9.33
N ASP A 44 -1.83 5.57 9.04
CA ASP A 44 -2.07 6.57 10.10
C ASP A 44 -3.56 6.88 10.32
N ALA A 45 -4.46 6.36 9.48
CA ALA A 45 -5.88 6.69 9.59
C ALA A 45 -6.56 6.03 10.81
N PRO A 46 -7.52 6.71 11.46
CA PRO A 46 -8.29 6.13 12.56
C PRO A 46 -8.94 4.81 12.14
N GLY A 47 -8.74 3.73 12.91
CA GLY A 47 -9.24 2.40 12.59
C GLY A 47 -8.30 1.51 11.76
N CYS A 48 -7.14 2.01 11.30
CA CYS A 48 -6.06 1.20 10.75
C CYS A 48 -5.31 0.46 11.88
N GLY A 49 -5.94 -0.51 12.54
CA GLY A 49 -5.29 -1.19 13.67
C GLY A 49 -5.99 -2.45 14.15
N ASP A 50 -7.32 -2.43 14.23
CA ASP A 50 -8.02 -3.34 15.12
C ASP A 50 -8.42 -4.67 14.45
N ASP A 51 -8.71 -4.72 13.15
CA ASP A 51 -9.03 -5.99 12.45
C ASP A 51 -8.68 -6.05 10.95
N LEU A 52 -8.69 -4.91 10.24
CA LEU A 52 -8.42 -4.87 8.79
C LEU A 52 -7.12 -4.12 8.50
N ARG A 53 -6.10 -4.84 8.01
CA ARG A 53 -4.83 -4.25 7.57
C ARG A 53 -4.70 -4.37 6.05
N SER A 54 -4.21 -3.32 5.42
CA SER A 54 -3.74 -3.41 4.03
C SER A 54 -2.60 -4.42 3.92
N LEU A 55 -2.58 -5.18 2.83
CA LEU A 55 -1.66 -6.29 2.63
C LEU A 55 -0.75 -6.06 1.43
N VAL A 56 0.48 -6.57 1.54
CA VAL A 56 1.43 -6.66 0.43
C VAL A 56 1.82 -8.10 0.17
N HIS A 57 1.95 -8.43 -1.11
CA HIS A 57 2.61 -9.66 -1.54
C HIS A 57 4.08 -9.36 -1.85
N VAL A 58 4.98 -10.01 -1.12
CA VAL A 58 6.43 -9.91 -1.30
C VAL A 58 6.92 -11.17 -2.02
N ASN A 59 7.55 -10.98 -3.18
CA ASN A 59 8.05 -12.09 -3.98
C ASN A 59 9.34 -12.70 -3.38
N ASN A 60 9.85 -13.75 -4.03
CA ASN A 60 11.07 -14.45 -3.61
C ASN A 60 12.34 -13.56 -3.58
N ALA A 61 12.33 -12.40 -4.26
CA ALA A 61 13.43 -11.44 -4.28
C ALA A 61 13.28 -10.34 -3.22
N GLY A 62 12.32 -10.47 -2.29
CA GLY A 62 12.06 -9.48 -1.26
C GLY A 62 11.36 -8.22 -1.77
N ARG A 63 10.85 -8.22 -3.01
CA ARG A 63 10.18 -7.05 -3.61
C ARG A 63 8.67 -7.16 -3.49
N VAL A 64 8.04 -6.03 -3.17
CA VAL A 64 6.58 -5.89 -3.27
C VAL A 64 6.16 -6.10 -4.72
N SER A 65 5.22 -7.02 -4.93
CA SER A 65 4.72 -7.43 -6.24
C SER A 65 3.20 -7.46 -6.32
N GLY A 66 2.51 -7.31 -5.19
CA GLY A 66 1.07 -7.08 -5.15
C GLY A 66 0.68 -6.27 -3.92
N PHE A 67 -0.47 -5.61 -4.00
CA PHE A 67 -1.02 -4.77 -2.95
C PHE A 67 -2.54 -4.90 -2.92
N VAL A 68 -3.11 -5.01 -1.72
CA VAL A 68 -4.56 -4.93 -1.46
C VAL A 68 -4.78 -3.93 -0.34
N GLY A 69 -5.47 -2.83 -0.67
CA GLY A 69 -5.84 -1.80 0.30
C GLY A 69 -7.17 -2.14 0.97
N GLY A 70 -7.22 -2.01 2.30
CA GLY A 70 -8.45 -2.13 3.09
C GLY A 70 -8.64 -0.89 3.95
N HIS A 71 -9.89 -0.41 4.05
CA HIS A 71 -10.25 0.71 4.91
C HIS A 71 -11.65 0.48 5.49
N VAL A 72 -11.82 0.72 6.78
CA VAL A 72 -13.11 0.61 7.45
C VAL A 72 -13.88 1.90 7.22
N LEU A 73 -15.08 1.81 6.64
CA LEU A 73 -15.98 2.94 6.49
C LEU A 73 -17.24 2.67 7.30
N PRO A 74 -17.65 3.58 8.19
CA PRO A 74 -18.93 3.46 8.88
C PRO A 74 -20.07 3.53 7.86
N MET A 75 -21.01 2.59 7.92
CA MET A 75 -22.27 2.67 7.19
C MET A 75 -23.35 3.12 8.19
N THR A 76 -23.91 4.31 7.96
CA THR A 76 -25.09 4.83 8.67
C THR A 76 -26.36 4.47 7.93
#